data_AF-D5VT18-F1
#
_entry.id   AF-D5VT18-F1
#
_cell.length_a   1.000
_cell.length_b   1.000
_cell.length_c   1.000
_cell.angle_alpha   90.00
_cell.angle_beta   90.00
_cell.angle_gamma   90.00
#
_symmetry.space_group_name_H-M   'P 1'
#
loop_
_entity.id
_entity.type
_entity.pdbx_description
1 polymer ?
#
loop_
_entity_poly.entity_id
_entity_poly.type
_entity_poly.pdbx_seq_one_letter_code
_entity_poly.pdbx_strand_id
1 'polypeptide(L)'
;MLKLPDHLREELRKPFGKVYKEFPDVDGYIVTVGDIVTKSAIEKGVKIKLAIYDLKTKRNIPVKINYKFKKTFKVCNPPGYISDEAIEKIKYISQLNDDDIGLYVEGEEDLLALLVIKYFPKNIYVAYGLPDKGVILLKIDDELKKKIDEILKKFEKVKMMNIKIVSERYNPLAHRKEIRFIVDHEGATPTFKDVKLKLAAMLNVNKELLIVESIYQETGLQRVRGYAKVYDNEEFLKYFEREHIIRKNQLEEEQEQEG
;
A
#
# COMPACT_ATOMS: atom_id res chain seq x y z
N MET A 1 0.30 -5.32 0.80
CA MET A 1 0.88 -4.07 0.25
C MET A 1 2.38 -4.23 0.08
N LEU A 2 2.99 -3.44 -0.80
CA LEU A 2 4.44 -3.33 -0.96
C LEU A 2 4.90 -1.95 -0.49
N LYS A 3 5.94 -1.87 0.32
CA LYS A 3 6.55 -0.62 0.76
C LYS A 3 7.89 -0.43 0.04
N LEU A 4 8.12 0.79 -0.44
CA LEU A 4 9.38 1.18 -1.06
C LEU A 4 10.48 1.28 0.02
N PRO A 5 11.54 0.46 -0.04
CA PRO A 5 12.68 0.62 0.85
C PRO A 5 13.45 1.90 0.54
N ASP A 6 14.05 2.53 1.55
CA ASP A 6 14.74 3.82 1.37
C ASP A 6 15.94 3.73 0.42
N HIS A 7 16.69 2.64 0.45
CA HIS A 7 17.83 2.41 -0.44
C HIS A 7 17.44 2.30 -1.92
N LEU A 8 16.18 1.95 -2.22
CA LEU A 8 15.68 1.78 -3.59
C LEU A 8 15.19 3.10 -4.21
N ARG A 9 14.97 4.14 -3.39
CA ARG A 9 14.50 5.46 -3.86
C ARG A 9 15.46 6.08 -4.89
N GLU A 10 16.76 5.95 -4.67
CA GLU A 10 17.78 6.46 -5.60
C GLU A 10 17.81 5.70 -6.93
N GLU A 11 17.50 4.40 -6.91
CA GLU A 11 17.37 3.60 -8.14
C GLU A 11 16.16 4.05 -8.95
N LEU A 12 15.00 4.23 -8.30
CA LEU A 12 13.75 4.64 -8.95
C LEU A 12 13.75 6.09 -9.45
N ARG A 13 14.62 6.95 -8.92
CA ARG A 13 14.83 8.32 -9.42
C ARG A 13 15.46 8.35 -10.81
N LYS A 14 16.12 7.27 -11.24
CA LYS A 14 16.72 7.18 -12.57
C LYS A 14 15.63 6.87 -13.60
N PRO A 15 15.60 7.58 -14.73
CA PRO A 15 14.58 7.35 -15.75
C PRO A 15 14.70 5.95 -16.35
N PHE A 16 13.60 5.20 -16.42
CA PHE A 16 13.56 3.91 -17.12
C PHE A 16 13.38 4.04 -18.63
N GLY A 17 13.32 5.27 -19.15
CA GLY A 17 13.06 5.57 -20.56
C GLY A 17 13.71 6.87 -21.01
N LYS A 18 13.36 7.29 -22.22
CA LYS A 18 13.86 8.54 -22.79
C LYS A 18 13.15 9.72 -22.10
N VAL A 19 13.93 10.71 -21.70
CA VAL A 19 13.43 11.95 -21.10
C VAL A 19 13.20 12.97 -22.22
N TYR A 20 12.01 13.55 -22.23
CA TYR A 20 11.63 14.61 -23.15
C TYR A 20 11.25 15.86 -22.36
N LYS A 21 11.70 17.04 -22.84
CA LYS A 21 11.32 18.33 -22.25
C LYS A 21 9.82 18.59 -22.40
N GLU A 22 9.26 18.18 -23.54
CA GLU A 22 7.85 18.29 -23.88
C GLU A 22 7.30 16.91 -24.21
N PHE A 23 5.98 16.74 -24.12
CA PHE A 23 5.37 15.45 -24.41
C PHE A 23 5.61 15.09 -25.88
N PRO A 24 6.29 13.98 -26.22
CA PRO A 24 6.61 13.60 -27.59
C PRO A 24 5.37 13.11 -28.34
N ASP A 25 5.45 13.03 -29.68
CA ASP A 25 4.37 12.43 -30.47
C ASP A 25 4.42 10.89 -30.33
N VAL A 26 3.24 10.30 -30.13
CA VAL A 26 3.09 8.88 -29.87
C VAL A 26 2.03 8.32 -30.81
N ASP A 27 2.44 7.41 -31.69
CA ASP A 27 1.53 6.64 -32.54
C ASP A 27 1.21 5.30 -31.86
N GLY A 28 0.05 5.24 -31.20
CA GLY A 28 -0.44 4.06 -30.50
C GLY A 28 -1.16 4.39 -29.20
N TYR A 29 -1.49 3.34 -28.46
CA TYR A 29 -2.09 3.46 -27.13
C TYR A 29 -1.04 3.82 -26.07
N ILE A 30 -1.40 4.74 -25.18
CA ILE A 30 -0.55 5.17 -24.06
C ILE A 30 -1.23 4.97 -22.71
N VAL A 31 -0.45 4.59 -21.70
CA VAL A 31 -0.79 4.73 -20.30
C VAL A 31 -0.06 5.93 -19.71
N THR A 32 -0.79 6.86 -19.12
CA THR A 32 -0.23 8.06 -18.48
C THR A 32 -0.30 7.94 -16.96
N VAL A 33 0.75 8.38 -16.26
CA VAL A 33 0.82 8.42 -14.81
C VAL A 33 1.20 9.84 -14.37
N GLY A 34 0.26 10.50 -13.71
CA GLY A 34 0.35 11.87 -13.23
C GLY A 34 -0.45 12.88 -14.05
N ASP A 35 -0.92 13.94 -13.38
CA ASP A 35 -1.83 14.97 -13.92
C ASP A 35 -1.27 15.68 -15.17
N ILE A 36 -0.01 16.13 -15.10
CA ILE A 36 0.60 16.97 -16.15
C ILE A 36 0.75 16.14 -17.44
N VAL A 37 1.23 14.91 -17.32
CA VAL A 37 1.44 14.02 -18.46
C VAL A 37 0.10 13.61 -19.08
N THR A 38 -0.89 13.31 -18.23
CA THR A 38 -2.26 13.01 -18.67
C THR A 38 -2.84 14.18 -19.47
N LYS A 39 -2.74 15.41 -18.94
CA LYS A 39 -3.22 16.62 -19.62
C LYS A 39 -2.55 16.81 -20.99
N SER A 40 -1.23 16.71 -21.05
CA SER A 40 -0.47 16.86 -22.30
C SER A 40 -0.86 15.81 -23.35
N ALA A 41 -1.10 14.57 -22.94
CA ALA A 41 -1.55 13.50 -23.85
C ALA A 41 -2.93 13.79 -24.43
N ILE A 42 -3.86 14.30 -23.60
CA ILE A 42 -5.22 14.68 -24.03
C ILE A 42 -5.17 15.86 -25.02
N GLU A 43 -4.40 16.91 -24.71
CA GLU A 43 -4.29 18.10 -25.56
C GLU A 43 -3.70 17.78 -26.94
N LYS A 44 -2.82 16.77 -27.02
CA LYS A 44 -2.26 16.26 -28.27
C LYS A 44 -3.14 15.23 -29.00
N GLY A 45 -4.30 14.86 -28.43
CA GLY A 45 -5.20 13.89 -29.04
C GLY A 45 -4.64 12.46 -29.11
N VAL A 46 -3.72 12.10 -28.21
CA VAL A 46 -3.13 10.75 -28.16
C VAL A 46 -4.16 9.75 -27.62
N LYS A 47 -4.17 8.53 -28.16
CA LYS A 47 -5.09 7.47 -27.74
C LYS A 47 -4.72 6.95 -26.34
N ILE A 48 -5.48 7.37 -25.33
CA ILE A 48 -5.28 6.93 -23.95
C ILE A 48 -5.87 5.54 -23.76
N LYS A 49 -5.08 4.60 -23.24
CA LYS A 49 -5.57 3.31 -22.74
C LYS A 49 -5.96 3.41 -21.27
N LEU A 50 -5.11 4.05 -20.47
CA LEU A 50 -5.33 4.32 -19.05
C LEU A 50 -4.65 5.64 -18.66
N ALA A 51 -5.33 6.48 -17.91
CA ALA A 51 -4.75 7.62 -17.22
C ALA A 51 -4.84 7.41 -15.71
N ILE A 52 -3.69 7.40 -15.03
CA ILE A 52 -3.59 7.30 -13.57
C ILE A 52 -3.26 8.69 -13.04
N TYR A 53 -4.07 9.21 -12.13
CA TYR A 53 -3.91 10.57 -11.63
C TYR A 53 -4.41 10.70 -10.18
N ASP A 54 -3.70 11.48 -9.38
CA ASP A 54 -4.16 12.00 -8.10
C ASP A 54 -4.49 13.48 -8.32
N LEU A 55 -5.71 13.95 -8.07
CA LEU A 55 -6.07 15.36 -8.37
C LEU A 55 -5.43 16.39 -7.39
N LYS A 56 -4.21 16.09 -6.89
CA LYS A 56 -3.44 16.86 -5.93
C LYS A 56 -2.15 17.35 -6.58
N THR A 57 -2.09 18.63 -6.93
CA THR A 57 -0.80 19.23 -7.28
C THR A 57 -0.02 19.69 -6.05
N LYS A 58 1.32 19.74 -6.16
CA LYS A 58 2.27 20.30 -5.18
C LYS A 58 1.94 21.73 -4.68
N ARG A 59 0.96 22.43 -5.25
CA ARG A 59 0.59 23.82 -4.91
C ARG A 59 -0.83 23.98 -4.40
N ASN A 60 -1.56 22.90 -4.11
CA ASN A 60 -2.96 22.96 -3.69
C ASN A 60 -3.88 23.67 -4.71
N ILE A 61 -3.47 23.70 -5.99
CA ILE A 61 -4.26 24.23 -7.09
C ILE A 61 -4.92 23.03 -7.77
N PRO A 62 -6.26 22.93 -7.81
CA PRO A 62 -6.94 21.84 -8.48
C PRO A 62 -6.63 21.92 -9.97
N VAL A 63 -5.91 20.92 -10.50
CA VAL A 63 -5.85 20.71 -11.94
C VAL A 63 -7.21 20.17 -12.35
N LYS A 64 -7.99 21.01 -13.02
CA LYS A 64 -9.19 20.54 -13.70
C LYS A 64 -8.72 19.78 -14.93
N ILE A 65 -8.62 18.46 -14.83
CA ILE A 65 -8.75 17.61 -16.01
C ILE A 65 -10.21 17.78 -16.46
N ASN A 66 -10.47 18.76 -17.33
CA ASN A 66 -11.81 18.97 -17.90
C ASN A 66 -12.06 17.96 -19.02
N TYR A 67 -11.85 16.68 -18.70
CA TYR A 67 -11.92 15.55 -19.61
C TYR A 67 -12.71 14.43 -18.93
N LYS A 68 -13.69 13.89 -19.65
CA LYS A 68 -14.55 12.83 -19.15
C LYS A 68 -14.14 11.52 -19.83
N PHE A 69 -13.33 10.73 -19.11
CA PHE A 69 -13.00 9.36 -19.50
C PHE A 69 -14.28 8.54 -19.72
N LYS A 70 -14.27 7.64 -20.71
CA LYS A 70 -15.36 6.67 -20.93
C LYS A 70 -15.67 5.85 -19.69
N LYS A 71 -14.64 5.48 -18.93
CA LYS A 71 -14.75 4.68 -17.71
C LYS A 71 -13.79 5.20 -16.64
N THR A 72 -14.25 5.25 -15.39
CA THR A 72 -13.42 5.72 -14.28
C THR A 72 -13.44 4.73 -13.12
N PHE A 73 -12.27 4.44 -12.57
CA PHE A 73 -12.08 3.69 -11.33
C PHE A 73 -11.41 4.57 -10.28
N LYS A 74 -11.48 4.12 -9.03
CA LYS A 74 -10.87 4.76 -7.88
C LYS A 74 -10.10 3.72 -7.06
N VAL A 75 -8.96 4.11 -6.52
CA VAL A 75 -8.15 3.32 -5.57
C VAL A 75 -7.50 4.23 -4.51
N CYS A 76 -7.17 3.67 -3.36
CA CYS A 76 -6.34 4.30 -2.34
C CYS A 76 -4.90 3.78 -2.43
N ASN A 77 -3.90 4.67 -2.52
CA ASN A 77 -2.49 4.28 -2.54
C ASN A 77 -1.63 5.21 -1.66
N PRO A 78 -1.28 4.81 -0.42
CA PRO A 78 -0.52 5.66 0.48
C PRO A 78 0.88 6.05 -0.05
N PRO A 79 1.42 7.21 0.38
CA PRO A 79 2.75 7.67 -0.02
C PRO A 79 3.88 6.67 0.21
N GLY A 80 4.67 6.37 -0.82
CA GLY A 80 5.75 5.38 -0.76
C GLY A 80 5.32 3.91 -0.68
N TYR A 81 4.04 3.61 -0.91
CA TYR A 81 3.51 2.25 -0.97
C TYR A 81 2.91 1.93 -2.34
N ILE A 82 2.75 0.64 -2.58
CA ILE A 82 1.86 0.07 -3.59
C ILE A 82 0.80 -0.75 -2.85
N SER A 83 -0.44 -0.30 -2.87
CA SER A 83 -1.57 -0.96 -2.21
C SER A 83 -2.02 -2.22 -2.96
N ASP A 84 -2.60 -3.17 -2.22
CA ASP A 84 -3.16 -4.38 -2.84
C ASP A 84 -4.35 -4.02 -3.75
N GLU A 85 -5.16 -3.03 -3.35
CA GLU A 85 -6.22 -2.45 -4.17
C GLU A 85 -5.70 -1.93 -5.52
N ALA A 86 -4.58 -1.21 -5.54
CA ALA A 86 -3.98 -0.71 -6.77
C ALA A 86 -3.43 -1.85 -7.64
N ILE A 87 -2.82 -2.88 -7.04
CA ILE A 87 -2.35 -4.08 -7.75
C ILE A 87 -3.51 -4.78 -8.47
N GLU A 88 -4.57 -5.09 -7.72
CA GLU A 88 -5.74 -5.78 -8.27
C GLU A 88 -6.43 -4.95 -9.35
N LYS A 89 -6.60 -3.64 -9.11
CA LYS A 89 -7.28 -2.76 -10.07
C LYS A 89 -6.51 -2.61 -11.37
N ILE A 90 -5.20 -2.35 -11.31
CA ILE A 90 -4.37 -2.18 -12.51
C ILE A 90 -4.28 -3.50 -13.29
N LYS A 91 -4.16 -4.64 -12.60
CA LYS A 91 -4.19 -5.96 -13.24
C LYS A 91 -5.53 -6.27 -13.91
N TYR A 92 -6.64 -5.88 -13.29
CA TYR A 92 -7.96 -6.00 -13.90
C TYR A 92 -8.08 -5.12 -15.15
N ILE A 93 -7.67 -3.84 -15.06
CA ILE A 93 -7.73 -2.90 -16.18
C ILE A 93 -6.85 -3.35 -17.34
N SER A 94 -5.67 -3.93 -17.07
CA SER A 94 -4.76 -4.39 -18.12
C SER A 94 -5.33 -5.52 -18.98
N GLN A 95 -6.40 -6.18 -18.53
CA GLN A 95 -7.10 -7.25 -19.23
C GLN A 95 -8.34 -6.75 -19.99
N LEU A 96 -8.73 -5.49 -19.84
CA LEU A 96 -9.87 -4.90 -20.53
C LEU A 96 -9.51 -4.53 -21.97
N ASN A 97 -10.49 -4.74 -22.87
CA ASN A 97 -10.39 -4.26 -24.25
C ASN A 97 -10.75 -2.76 -24.36
N ASP A 98 -11.46 -2.21 -23.36
CA ASP A 98 -11.81 -0.80 -23.24
C ASP A 98 -10.57 0.12 -23.31
N ASP A 99 -10.72 1.29 -23.91
CA ASP A 99 -9.77 2.39 -23.90
C ASP A 99 -10.37 3.60 -23.18
N ASP A 100 -9.60 4.68 -23.08
CA ASP A 100 -10.03 5.93 -22.47
C ASP A 100 -10.54 5.76 -21.03
N ILE A 101 -9.73 5.05 -20.23
CA ILE A 101 -10.01 4.73 -18.83
C ILE A 101 -9.26 5.69 -17.92
N GLY A 102 -9.93 6.24 -16.91
CA GLY A 102 -9.31 6.95 -15.80
C GLY A 102 -9.19 6.08 -14.55
N LEU A 103 -8.08 6.17 -13.83
CA LEU A 103 -7.87 5.62 -12.50
C LEU A 103 -7.49 6.75 -11.55
N TYR A 104 -8.47 7.21 -10.77
CA TYR A 104 -8.26 8.21 -9.75
C TYR A 104 -7.61 7.58 -8.51
N VAL A 105 -6.52 8.18 -8.04
CA VAL A 105 -5.74 7.69 -6.90
C VAL A 105 -5.92 8.64 -5.72
N GLU A 106 -6.41 8.10 -4.59
CA GLU A 106 -6.33 8.78 -3.31
C GLU A 106 -4.99 8.47 -2.64
N GLY A 107 -4.02 9.36 -2.82
CA GLY A 107 -2.67 9.20 -2.30
C GLY A 107 -1.64 9.52 -3.37
N GLU A 108 -0.58 8.72 -3.50
CA GLU A 108 0.47 8.89 -4.52
C GLU A 108 0.29 7.88 -5.66
N GLU A 109 0.54 8.31 -6.89
CA GLU A 109 0.42 7.53 -8.13
C GLU A 109 1.77 7.13 -8.74
N ASP A 110 2.88 7.78 -8.35
CA ASP A 110 4.22 7.60 -8.94
C ASP A 110 4.65 6.12 -9.07
N LEU A 111 4.50 5.36 -7.99
CA LEU A 111 4.91 3.94 -7.94
C LEU A 111 4.03 3.03 -8.81
N LEU A 112 2.83 3.49 -9.18
CA LEU A 112 1.89 2.70 -9.99
C LEU A 112 2.37 2.54 -11.43
N ALA A 113 3.30 3.38 -11.91
CA ALA A 113 3.98 3.19 -13.19
C ALA A 113 4.68 1.82 -13.28
N LEU A 114 5.23 1.31 -12.16
CA LEU A 114 5.82 -0.02 -12.09
C LEU A 114 4.78 -1.11 -12.36
N LEU A 115 3.58 -0.99 -11.78
CA LEU A 115 2.50 -1.94 -11.99
C LEU A 115 1.98 -1.92 -13.43
N VAL A 116 1.91 -0.74 -14.04
CA VAL A 116 1.54 -0.61 -15.45
C VAL A 116 2.50 -1.41 -16.31
N ILE A 117 3.82 -1.20 -16.17
CA ILE A 117 4.84 -1.92 -16.96
C ILE A 117 4.73 -3.43 -16.73
N LYS A 118 4.51 -3.86 -15.47
CA LYS A 118 4.35 -5.26 -15.10
C LYS A 118 3.15 -5.93 -15.79
N TYR A 119 1.97 -5.33 -15.72
CA TYR A 119 0.72 -6.00 -16.11
C TYR A 119 0.23 -5.70 -17.52
N PHE A 120 0.50 -4.52 -18.08
CA PHE A 120 0.01 -4.17 -19.42
C PHE A 120 0.71 -4.96 -20.53
N PRO A 121 0.02 -5.25 -21.64
CA PRO A 121 0.62 -5.95 -22.77
C PRO A 121 1.78 -5.16 -23.38
N LYS A 122 2.66 -5.88 -24.09
CA LYS A 122 3.78 -5.29 -24.83
C LYS A 122 3.28 -4.32 -25.89
N ASN A 123 4.18 -3.46 -26.37
CA ASN A 123 3.94 -2.45 -27.40
C ASN A 123 3.02 -1.27 -26.99
N ILE A 124 2.54 -1.23 -25.75
CA ILE A 124 1.90 -0.04 -25.19
C ILE A 124 2.96 0.95 -24.72
N TYR A 125 2.71 2.24 -24.94
CA TYR A 125 3.54 3.31 -24.41
C TYR A 125 3.16 3.61 -22.96
N VAL A 126 4.14 3.94 -22.13
CA VAL A 126 3.93 4.45 -20.77
C VAL A 126 4.63 5.79 -20.66
N ALA A 127 3.91 6.81 -20.20
CA ALA A 127 4.47 8.10 -19.86
C ALA A 127 4.20 8.45 -18.40
N TYR A 128 5.24 8.91 -17.71
CA TYR A 128 5.15 9.39 -16.35
C TYR A 128 6.04 10.61 -16.13
N GLY A 129 5.62 11.48 -15.22
CA GLY A 129 6.32 12.74 -14.94
C GLY A 129 7.60 12.53 -14.14
N LEU A 130 8.61 13.36 -14.40
CA LEU A 130 9.74 13.51 -13.51
C LEU A 130 9.81 14.98 -13.07
N PRO A 131 9.65 15.29 -11.76
CA PRO A 131 9.69 16.66 -11.28
C PRO A 131 10.92 17.43 -11.81
N ASP A 132 10.66 18.61 -12.38
CA ASP A 132 11.67 19.56 -12.90
C ASP A 132 12.58 19.03 -14.03
N LYS A 133 12.29 17.84 -14.58
CA LYS A 133 13.10 17.18 -15.61
C LYS A 133 12.34 16.86 -16.90
N GLY A 134 11.01 16.82 -16.86
CA GLY A 134 10.15 16.62 -18.03
C GLY A 134 9.33 15.34 -17.97
N VAL A 135 9.03 14.77 -19.14
CA VAL A 135 8.23 13.54 -19.29
C VAL A 135 9.14 12.39 -19.67
N ILE A 136 9.02 11.26 -18.98
CA ILE A 136 9.65 10.02 -19.42
C ILE A 136 8.65 9.28 -20.29
N LEU A 137 9.07 8.86 -21.49
CA LEU A 137 8.30 7.96 -22.35
C LEU A 137 9.09 6.67 -22.59
N LEU A 138 8.42 5.54 -22.43
CA LEU A 138 8.92 4.21 -22.77
C LEU A 138 7.84 3.38 -23.48
N LYS A 139 8.25 2.31 -24.15
CA LYS A 139 7.36 1.32 -24.77
C LYS A 139 7.58 -0.01 -24.07
N ILE A 140 6.50 -0.65 -23.61
CA ILE A 140 6.60 -1.90 -22.84
C ILE A 140 7.17 -3.02 -23.73
N ASP A 141 8.28 -3.59 -23.27
CA ASP A 141 8.93 -4.77 -23.84
C ASP A 141 9.26 -5.82 -22.75
N ASP A 142 9.88 -6.94 -23.15
CA ASP A 142 10.27 -8.01 -22.22
C ASP A 142 11.38 -7.62 -21.25
N GLU A 143 12.31 -6.77 -21.69
CA GLU A 143 13.45 -6.36 -20.88
C GLU A 143 12.98 -5.46 -19.72
N LEU A 144 12.14 -4.48 -20.03
CA LEU A 144 11.49 -3.63 -19.04
C LEU A 144 10.65 -4.43 -18.07
N LYS A 145 9.83 -5.38 -18.55
CA LYS A 145 9.05 -6.25 -17.66
C LYS A 145 9.92 -7.02 -16.68
N LYS A 146 10.97 -7.68 -17.16
CA LYS A 146 11.94 -8.40 -16.31
C LYS A 146 12.60 -7.47 -15.29
N LYS A 147 13.05 -6.29 -15.73
CA LYS A 147 13.67 -5.28 -14.85
C LYS A 147 12.72 -4.85 -13.73
N ILE A 148 11.45 -4.57 -14.07
CA ILE A 148 10.44 -4.19 -13.09
C ILE A 148 10.11 -5.35 -12.13
N ASP A 149 10.09 -6.60 -12.61
CA ASP A 149 9.90 -7.76 -11.75
C ASP A 149 11.03 -7.89 -10.71
N GLU A 150 12.29 -7.69 -11.10
CA GLU A 150 13.42 -7.69 -10.16
C GLU A 150 13.36 -6.52 -9.16
N ILE A 151 12.94 -5.34 -9.60
CA ILE A 151 12.75 -4.18 -8.70
C ILE A 151 11.66 -4.47 -7.68
N LEU A 152 10.50 -5.00 -8.10
CA LEU A 152 9.38 -5.29 -7.21
C LEU A 152 9.68 -6.40 -6.20
N LYS A 153 10.61 -7.32 -6.50
CA LYS A 153 11.09 -8.32 -5.53
C LYS A 153 11.85 -7.69 -4.36
N LYS A 154 12.48 -6.53 -4.56
CA LYS A 154 13.20 -5.81 -3.51
C LYS A 154 12.27 -5.03 -2.56
N PHE A 155 10.98 -4.90 -2.89
CA PHE A 155 10.04 -4.18 -2.02
C PHE A 155 9.73 -4.97 -0.74
N GLU A 156 9.57 -4.25 0.37
CA GLU A 156 9.16 -4.83 1.64
C GLU A 156 7.67 -5.18 1.58
N LYS A 157 7.31 -6.45 1.78
CA LYS A 157 5.89 -6.82 1.93
C LYS A 157 5.40 -6.35 3.30
N VAL A 158 4.51 -5.36 3.28
CA VAL A 158 3.82 -4.89 4.48
C VAL A 158 2.41 -5.49 4.48
N LYS A 159 2.12 -6.26 5.52
CA LYS A 159 0.80 -6.87 5.72
C LYS A 159 -0.16 -5.79 6.24
N MET A 160 -1.24 -5.54 5.51
CA MET A 160 -2.29 -4.64 5.99
C MET A 160 -3.16 -5.41 6.98
N MET A 161 -3.26 -4.86 8.19
CA MET A 161 -4.01 -5.42 9.31
C MET A 161 -4.90 -4.30 9.84
N ASN A 162 -6.21 -4.43 9.82
CA ASN A 162 -7.12 -3.44 10.39
C ASN A 162 -7.69 -3.96 11.71
N ILE A 163 -7.43 -3.27 12.82
CA ILE A 163 -7.95 -3.63 14.13
C ILE A 163 -9.17 -2.77 14.43
N LYS A 164 -10.30 -3.41 14.74
CA LYS A 164 -11.52 -2.78 15.22
C LYS A 164 -11.77 -3.22 16.66
N ILE A 165 -11.94 -2.28 17.58
CA ILE A 165 -12.38 -2.58 18.94
C ILE A 165 -13.88 -2.85 18.92
N VAL A 166 -14.27 -4.04 19.36
CA VAL A 166 -15.69 -4.46 19.46
C VAL A 166 -16.26 -4.09 20.81
N SER A 167 -15.46 -4.20 21.87
CA SER A 167 -15.88 -3.90 23.24
C SER A 167 -14.68 -3.53 24.07
N GLU A 168 -14.87 -2.54 24.93
CA GLU A 168 -13.88 -2.07 25.90
C GLU A 168 -14.59 -1.85 27.23
N ARG A 169 -14.12 -2.50 28.29
CA ARG A 169 -14.68 -2.36 29.63
C ARG A 169 -13.58 -2.37 30.68
N TYR A 170 -13.61 -1.43 31.61
CA TYR A 170 -12.73 -1.46 32.78
C TYR A 170 -13.30 -2.40 33.86
N ASN A 171 -12.42 -3.22 34.45
CA ASN A 171 -12.72 -4.14 35.54
C ASN A 171 -11.98 -3.67 36.81
N PRO A 172 -12.66 -2.95 37.73
CA PRO A 172 -12.02 -2.37 38.91
C PRO A 172 -11.41 -3.42 39.86
N LEU A 173 -12.00 -4.61 39.94
CA LEU A 173 -11.51 -5.68 40.82
C LEU A 173 -10.18 -6.27 40.36
N ALA A 174 -9.90 -6.18 39.06
CA ALA A 174 -8.70 -6.73 38.45
C ALA A 174 -7.73 -5.64 37.95
N HIS A 175 -8.02 -4.36 38.23
CA HIS A 175 -7.20 -3.20 37.82
C HIS A 175 -6.74 -3.27 36.37
N ARG A 176 -7.71 -3.57 35.49
CA ARG A 176 -7.43 -3.75 34.07
C ARG A 176 -8.60 -3.33 33.20
N LYS A 177 -8.27 -2.92 31.98
CA LYS A 177 -9.20 -2.74 30.88
C LYS A 177 -9.23 -4.00 30.03
N GLU A 178 -10.42 -4.52 29.79
CA GLU A 178 -10.68 -5.72 28.99
C GLU A 178 -11.19 -5.30 27.60
N ILE A 179 -10.51 -5.79 26.56
CA ILE A 179 -10.69 -5.33 25.18
C ILE A 179 -10.95 -6.54 24.28
N ARG A 180 -12.09 -6.54 23.61
CA ARG A 180 -12.39 -7.47 22.51
C ARG A 180 -12.19 -6.75 21.20
N PHE A 181 -11.47 -7.37 20.27
CA PHE A 181 -11.16 -6.76 18.98
C PHE A 181 -11.31 -7.76 17.83
N ILE A 182 -11.55 -7.21 16.65
CA ILE A 182 -11.53 -7.91 15.37
C ILE A 182 -10.36 -7.37 14.58
N VAL A 183 -9.65 -8.28 13.92
CA VAL A 183 -8.61 -8.00 12.97
C VAL A 183 -9.09 -8.47 11.62
N ASP A 184 -9.35 -7.54 10.71
CA ASP A 184 -9.46 -7.86 9.30
C ASP A 184 -8.04 -7.80 8.71
N HIS A 185 -7.62 -8.83 7.97
CA HIS A 185 -6.30 -8.88 7.33
C HIS A 185 -6.44 -9.24 5.86
N GLU A 186 -5.44 -8.91 5.04
CA GLU A 186 -5.36 -9.39 3.66
C GLU A 186 -4.18 -10.35 3.52
N GLY A 187 -4.43 -11.52 2.91
CA GLY A 187 -3.41 -12.56 2.71
C GLY A 187 -3.18 -13.44 3.94
N ALA A 188 -1.92 -13.63 4.34
CA ALA A 188 -1.55 -14.53 5.43
C ALA A 188 -2.11 -14.06 6.79
N THR A 189 -2.45 -15.02 7.66
CA THR A 189 -2.92 -14.74 9.02
C THR A 189 -1.89 -13.90 9.78
N PRO A 190 -2.29 -12.78 10.41
CA PRO A 190 -1.40 -11.90 11.15
C PRO A 190 -0.80 -12.65 12.35
N THR A 191 0.48 -12.42 12.62
CA THR A 191 1.15 -13.08 13.75
C THR A 191 0.72 -12.44 15.07
N PHE A 192 0.87 -13.18 16.16
CA PHE A 192 0.60 -12.67 17.51
C PHE A 192 1.41 -11.40 17.83
N LYS A 193 2.67 -11.35 17.41
CA LYS A 193 3.59 -10.21 17.57
C LYS A 193 3.08 -8.97 16.84
N ASP A 194 2.68 -9.13 15.58
CA ASP A 194 2.12 -8.03 14.76
C ASP A 194 0.86 -7.46 15.41
N VAL A 195 -0.03 -8.34 15.88
CA VAL A 195 -1.30 -7.94 16.53
C VAL A 195 -1.01 -7.14 17.79
N LYS A 196 -0.12 -7.63 18.66
CA LYS A 196 0.21 -6.97 19.92
C LYS A 196 0.82 -5.59 19.71
N LEU A 197 1.80 -5.46 18.81
CA LEU A 197 2.46 -4.20 18.52
C LEU A 197 1.48 -3.16 17.98
N LYS A 198 0.64 -3.56 17.01
CA LYS A 198 -0.34 -2.65 16.43
C LYS A 198 -1.42 -2.24 17.43
N LEU A 199 -1.89 -3.17 18.27
CA LEU A 199 -2.87 -2.88 19.30
C LEU A 199 -2.31 -1.92 20.37
N ALA A 200 -1.05 -2.11 20.80
CA ALA A 200 -0.39 -1.21 21.74
C ALA A 200 -0.28 0.22 21.20
N ALA A 201 0.14 0.36 19.94
CA ALA A 201 0.24 1.64 19.26
C ALA A 201 -1.14 2.32 19.09
N MET A 202 -2.16 1.55 18.70
CA MET A 202 -3.52 2.08 18.49
C MET A 202 -4.17 2.58 19.79
N LEU A 203 -3.96 1.87 20.90
CA LEU A 203 -4.51 2.23 22.21
C LEU A 203 -3.65 3.25 22.96
N ASN A 204 -2.45 3.55 22.45
CA ASN A 204 -1.45 4.41 23.10
C ASN A 204 -1.12 3.93 24.54
N VAL A 205 -0.83 2.64 24.69
CA VAL A 205 -0.54 1.98 25.98
C VAL A 205 0.85 1.38 25.99
N ASN A 206 1.44 1.22 27.19
CA ASN A 206 2.69 0.48 27.35
C ASN A 206 2.50 -0.99 26.94
N LYS A 207 3.32 -1.47 25.99
CA LYS A 207 3.33 -2.85 25.48
C LYS A 207 3.61 -3.91 26.56
N GLU A 208 4.27 -3.52 27.65
CA GLU A 208 4.58 -4.41 28.79
C GLU A 208 3.34 -4.64 29.67
N LEU A 209 2.45 -3.65 29.76
CA LEU A 209 1.19 -3.74 30.51
C LEU A 209 0.03 -4.30 29.67
N LEU A 210 0.22 -4.42 28.35
CA LEU A 210 -0.73 -5.03 27.42
C LEU A 210 -0.48 -6.54 27.31
N ILE A 211 -1.50 -7.32 27.65
CA ILE A 211 -1.53 -8.77 27.48
C ILE A 211 -2.56 -9.13 26.42
N VAL A 212 -2.11 -9.71 25.30
CA VAL A 212 -2.98 -10.38 24.34
C VAL A 212 -3.13 -11.83 24.80
N GLU A 213 -4.34 -12.21 25.22
CA GLU A 213 -4.59 -13.54 25.77
C GLU A 213 -4.87 -14.55 24.67
N SER A 214 -5.79 -14.21 23.76
CA SER A 214 -6.18 -15.09 22.67
C SER A 214 -6.38 -14.34 21.37
N ILE A 215 -6.02 -15.01 20.29
CA ILE A 215 -6.36 -14.67 18.91
C ILE A 215 -6.86 -15.95 18.25
N TYR A 216 -8.02 -15.89 17.61
CA TYR A 216 -8.63 -17.02 16.93
C TYR A 216 -9.09 -16.60 15.54
N GLN A 217 -8.64 -17.34 14.54
CA GLN A 217 -9.03 -17.11 13.16
C GLN A 217 -10.44 -17.65 12.91
N GLU A 218 -11.28 -16.86 12.25
CA GLU A 218 -12.54 -17.35 11.72
C GLU A 218 -12.26 -18.12 10.43
N THR A 219 -12.46 -19.44 10.45
CA THR A 219 -12.16 -20.32 9.30
C THR A 219 -12.84 -19.85 8.02
N GLY A 220 -12.07 -19.77 6.93
CA GLY A 220 -12.57 -19.35 5.62
C GLY A 220 -12.72 -17.84 5.45
N LEU A 221 -12.44 -17.05 6.49
CA LEU A 221 -12.43 -15.59 6.45
C LEU A 221 -11.01 -15.07 6.73
N GLN A 222 -10.65 -13.95 6.11
CA GLN A 222 -9.44 -13.22 6.47
C GLN A 222 -9.69 -12.32 7.69
N ARG A 223 -10.19 -12.96 8.76
CA ARG A 223 -10.62 -12.30 9.99
C ARG A 223 -10.12 -13.08 11.20
N VAL A 224 -9.55 -12.37 12.15
CA VAL A 224 -9.13 -12.89 13.46
C VAL A 224 -9.86 -12.13 14.54
N ARG A 225 -10.47 -12.82 15.49
CA ARG A 225 -10.97 -12.20 16.73
C ARG A 225 -9.94 -12.35 17.83
N GLY A 226 -9.88 -11.38 18.71
CA GLY A 226 -8.96 -11.44 19.84
C GLY A 226 -9.50 -10.82 21.11
N TYR A 227 -8.83 -11.16 22.20
CA TYR A 227 -9.07 -10.64 23.54
C TYR A 227 -7.75 -10.20 24.15
N ALA A 228 -7.74 -8.97 24.66
CA ALA A 228 -6.60 -8.36 25.30
C ALA A 228 -6.99 -7.67 26.62
N LYS A 229 -5.99 -7.50 27.48
CA LYS A 229 -6.09 -6.83 28.77
C LYS A 229 -5.00 -5.78 28.86
N VAL A 230 -5.33 -4.60 29.34
CA VAL A 230 -4.34 -3.58 29.71
C VAL A 230 -4.42 -3.39 31.21
N TYR A 231 -3.34 -3.71 31.91
CA TYR A 231 -3.25 -3.55 33.36
C TYR A 231 -2.80 -2.14 33.73
N ASP A 232 -3.27 -1.66 34.89
CA ASP A 232 -2.91 -0.33 35.39
C ASP A 232 -1.42 -0.26 35.80
N ASN A 233 -0.86 -1.38 36.28
CA ASN A 233 0.55 -1.51 36.65
C ASN A 233 1.05 -2.97 36.56
N GLU A 234 2.35 -3.15 36.73
CA GLU A 234 3.02 -4.45 36.63
C GLU A 234 2.69 -5.40 37.81
N GLU A 235 2.44 -4.86 39.00
CA GLU A 235 2.09 -5.66 40.18
C GLU A 235 0.79 -6.43 39.96
N PHE A 236 -0.26 -5.76 39.48
CA PHE A 236 -1.53 -6.41 39.16
C PHE A 236 -1.39 -7.39 38.00
N LEU A 237 -0.58 -7.06 36.98
CA LEU A 237 -0.31 -7.97 35.87
C LEU A 237 0.30 -9.29 36.38
N LYS A 238 1.35 -9.22 37.20
CA LYS A 238 2.01 -10.41 37.77
C LYS A 238 1.13 -11.18 38.75
N TYR A 239 0.24 -10.48 39.46
CA TYR A 239 -0.70 -11.11 40.39
C TYR A 239 -1.78 -11.93 39.68
N PHE A 240 -2.34 -11.42 38.58
CA PHE A 240 -3.47 -12.04 37.90
C PHE A 240 -3.10 -12.96 36.73
N GLU A 241 -1.99 -12.69 36.03
CA GLU A 241 -1.59 -13.47 34.85
C GLU A 241 -0.67 -14.64 35.19
N ARG A 242 -0.83 -15.72 34.44
CA ARG A 242 0.03 -16.91 34.59
C ARG A 242 1.36 -16.68 33.88
N GLU A 243 2.45 -17.20 34.44
CA GLU A 243 3.81 -17.02 33.89
C GLU A 243 3.92 -17.35 32.39
N HIS A 244 3.27 -18.42 31.92
CA HIS A 244 3.33 -18.79 30.51
C HIS A 244 2.61 -17.78 29.59
N ILE A 245 1.58 -17.08 30.08
CA ILE A 245 0.89 -16.01 29.33
C ILE A 245 1.78 -14.77 29.29
N ILE A 246 2.44 -14.45 30.40
CA ILE A 246 3.40 -13.35 30.50
C ILE A 246 4.57 -13.60 29.53
N ARG A 247 5.20 -14.79 29.57
CA ARG A 247 6.29 -15.17 28.66
C ARG A 247 5.89 -15.09 27.19
N LYS A 248 4.71 -15.61 26.82
CA LYS A 248 4.20 -15.49 25.43
C LYS A 248 4.03 -14.03 24.99
N ASN A 249 3.74 -13.14 25.93
CA ASN A 249 3.56 -11.72 25.70
C ASN A 249 4.87 -10.91 25.77
N GLN A 250 5.97 -11.51 26.22
CA GLN A 250 7.28 -10.90 26.13
C GLN A 250 7.73 -10.94 24.66
N LEU A 251 7.94 -9.77 24.09
CA LEU A 251 8.50 -9.64 22.76
C LEU A 251 10.01 -9.83 22.91
N GLU A 252 10.47 -11.07 23.00
CA GLU A 252 11.91 -11.35 22.89
C GLU A 252 12.39 -10.78 21.54
N GLU A 253 13.46 -10.01 21.59
CA GLU A 253 14.23 -9.68 20.40
C GLU A 253 14.77 -11.03 19.89
N GLU A 254 14.25 -11.51 18.76
CA GLU A 254 14.97 -12.50 17.98
C GLU A 254 16.33 -11.86 17.67
N GLN A 255 17.34 -12.25 18.44
CA GLN A 255 18.72 -12.08 18.01
C GLN A 255 18.80 -12.81 16.67
N GLU A 256 19.04 -12.04 15.60
CA GLU A 256 19.52 -12.57 14.33
C GLU A 256 20.73 -13.45 14.65
N GLN A 257 20.52 -14.77 14.72
CA GLN A 257 21.62 -15.70 14.57
C GLN A 257 21.98 -15.67 13.08
N GLU A 258 22.97 -14.84 12.76
CA GLU A 258 23.85 -15.08 11.62
C GLU A 258 24.34 -16.53 11.69
N GLY A 259 24.03 -17.30 10.64
CA GLY A 259 24.51 -18.65 10.40
C GLY A 259 24.55 -18.92 8.91
#